data_AF-Q0UGP6-F1
#
_entry.id   AF-Q0UGP6-F1
#
_cell.length_a   1.000
_cell.length_b   1.000
_cell.length_c   1.000
_cell.angle_alpha   90.00
_cell.angle_beta   90.00
_cell.angle_gamma   90.00
#
_symmetry.space_group_name_H-M   'P 1'
#
loop_
_entity.id
_entity.type
_entity.pdbx_description
1 polymer ?
#
loop_
_entity_poly.entity_id
_entity_poly.type
_entity_poly.pdbx_seq_one_letter_code
_entity_poly.pdbx_strand_id
1 'polypeptide(L)'
;MPTLDHWHGRGCLVARGILIDYKAWYEQKAVAEGKSGEEAICHPHDGHRIGVADIEAIAKYQNVEFRPGDVLIVRTGETEILEAGTPTSFAKLQQKLQVSGVEGNMATVKWLWNKHFAAVAGDAMAFEAIPPLKEDGEPAGFEGLGKWTSSIDGSFDVQS
;
A
#
# COMPACT_ATOMS: atom_id res chain seq x y z
N MET A 1 -8.06 -14.22 -22.70
CA MET A 1 -7.24 -13.62 -21.62
C MET A 1 -7.09 -12.15 -21.95
N PRO A 2 -7.59 -11.22 -21.11
CA PRO A 2 -7.23 -9.82 -21.27
C PRO A 2 -5.75 -9.69 -20.91
N THR A 3 -4.89 -9.42 -21.90
CA THR A 3 -3.51 -9.00 -21.67
C THR A 3 -3.49 -7.48 -21.48
N LEU A 4 -2.37 -6.95 -20.99
CA LEU A 4 -2.14 -5.52 -20.82
C LEU A 4 -2.43 -4.72 -22.11
N ASP A 5 -2.19 -5.33 -23.28
CA ASP A 5 -2.44 -4.74 -24.60
C ASP A 5 -3.93 -4.45 -24.90
N HIS A 6 -4.87 -5.19 -24.30
CA HIS A 6 -6.30 -4.98 -24.53
C HIS A 6 -6.86 -3.75 -23.81
N TRP A 7 -6.18 -3.26 -22.77
CA TRP A 7 -6.61 -2.05 -22.04
C TRP A 7 -6.39 -0.77 -22.86
N HIS A 8 -5.51 -0.80 -23.87
CA HIS A 8 -5.06 0.41 -24.58
C HIS A 8 -5.80 0.71 -25.89
N GLY A 9 -6.68 -0.18 -26.38
CA GLY A 9 -7.44 0.03 -27.62
C GLY A 9 -8.34 1.28 -27.61
N ARG A 10 -8.56 1.90 -26.44
CA ARG A 10 -9.31 3.15 -26.23
C ARG A 10 -8.51 4.29 -25.60
N GLY A 11 -7.21 4.12 -25.30
CA GLY A 11 -6.27 5.23 -25.13
C GLY A 11 -5.72 5.59 -23.74
N CYS A 12 -6.26 5.11 -22.61
CA CYS A 12 -5.67 5.25 -21.26
C CYS A 12 -6.66 4.81 -20.17
N LEU A 13 -6.17 4.61 -18.93
CA LEU A 13 -7.00 4.61 -17.73
C LEU A 13 -7.16 6.07 -17.26
N VAL A 14 -8.39 6.57 -17.23
CA VAL A 14 -8.72 7.87 -16.61
C VAL A 14 -9.67 7.61 -15.46
N ALA A 15 -9.21 7.90 -14.24
CA ALA A 15 -9.96 7.68 -13.02
C ALA A 15 -9.62 8.75 -11.97
N ARG A 16 -10.46 8.86 -10.94
CA ARG A 16 -10.17 9.71 -9.79
C ARG A 16 -9.17 8.98 -8.88
N GLY A 17 -8.00 9.57 -8.70
CA GLY A 17 -7.00 9.08 -7.74
C GLY A 17 -7.29 9.57 -6.32
N ILE A 18 -7.13 8.70 -5.33
CA ILE A 18 -7.18 9.03 -3.92
C ILE A 18 -5.85 8.65 -3.28
N LEU A 19 -5.16 9.64 -2.72
CA LEU A 19 -3.91 9.44 -1.99
C LEU A 19 -4.18 9.24 -0.51
N ILE A 20 -3.61 8.19 0.07
CA ILE A 20 -3.49 7.93 1.49
C ILE A 20 -2.03 8.11 1.87
N ASP A 21 -1.70 9.24 2.49
CA ASP A 21 -0.34 9.60 2.86
C ASP A 21 0.01 9.08 4.27
N TYR A 22 0.37 7.79 4.32
CA TYR A 22 0.69 7.13 5.59
C TYR A 22 1.91 7.76 6.26
N LYS A 23 2.95 8.09 5.48
CA LYS A 23 4.16 8.72 5.98
C LYS A 23 3.84 10.04 6.70
N ALA A 24 3.19 10.96 6.01
CA ALA A 24 2.90 12.27 6.59
C ALA A 24 1.99 12.15 7.82
N TRP A 25 0.99 11.27 7.77
CA TRP A 25 0.10 11.03 8.90
C TRP A 25 0.83 10.44 10.12
N TYR A 26 1.70 9.44 9.90
CA TYR A 26 2.48 8.81 10.96
C TYR A 26 3.38 9.83 11.67
N GLU A 27 4.13 10.60 10.90
CA GLU A 27 5.08 11.59 11.43
C GLU A 27 4.35 12.70 12.22
N GLN A 28 3.22 13.21 11.69
CA GLN A 28 2.41 14.21 12.39
C GLN A 28 1.80 13.67 13.68
N LYS A 29 1.31 12.43 13.65
CA LYS A 29 0.79 11.76 14.84
C LYS A 29 1.88 11.55 15.88
N ALA A 30 3.08 11.15 15.46
CA ALA A 30 4.21 10.96 16.35
C ALA A 30 4.61 12.27 17.05
N VAL A 31 4.67 13.39 16.32
CA VAL A 31 4.91 14.72 16.92
C VAL A 31 3.80 15.10 17.91
N ALA A 32 2.53 14.86 17.57
CA ALA A 32 1.41 15.14 18.47
C ALA A 32 1.44 14.30 19.76
N GLU A 33 2.02 13.10 19.71
CA GLU A 33 2.25 12.20 20.84
C GLU A 33 3.55 12.54 21.61
N GLY A 34 4.31 13.55 21.18
CA GLY A 34 5.56 13.96 21.82
C GLY A 34 6.76 13.06 21.50
N LYS A 35 6.66 12.20 20.48
CA LYS A 35 7.77 11.35 20.02
C LYS A 35 8.81 12.17 19.26
N SER A 36 10.06 11.73 19.30
CA SER A 36 11.16 12.43 18.62
C SER A 36 12.29 11.47 18.18
N GLY A 37 13.11 11.90 17.23
CA GLY A 37 14.19 11.06 16.70
C GLY A 37 13.66 9.96 15.77
N GLU A 38 14.28 8.78 15.78
CA GLU A 38 13.96 7.70 14.85
C GLU A 38 12.52 7.19 14.96
N GLU A 39 11.92 7.20 16.16
CA GLU A 39 10.54 6.77 16.39
C GLU A 39 9.48 7.72 15.79
N ALA A 40 9.86 8.96 15.50
CA ALA A 40 8.99 9.96 14.90
C ALA A 40 9.06 10.02 13.37
N ILE A 41 9.96 9.25 12.76
CA ILE A 41 10.18 9.21 11.31
C ILE A 41 9.55 7.94 10.76
N CYS A 42 8.71 8.06 9.74
CA CYS A 42 8.18 6.89 9.04
C CYS A 42 9.19 6.46 7.96
N HIS A 43 9.83 5.32 8.15
CA HIS A 43 10.73 4.76 7.14
C HIS A 43 10.04 3.63 6.37
N PRO A 44 10.11 3.60 5.02
CA PRO A 44 9.41 2.60 4.23
C PRO A 44 9.89 1.17 4.51
N HIS A 45 11.13 0.99 4.97
CA HIS A 45 11.67 -0.32 5.39
C HIS A 45 11.47 -0.70 6.88
N ASP A 46 10.62 0.00 7.64
CA ASP A 46 10.32 -0.39 9.03
C ASP A 46 9.28 -1.52 9.13
N GLY A 47 8.67 -1.91 8.02
CA GLY A 47 7.72 -3.04 7.95
C GLY A 47 6.35 -2.71 8.53
N HIS A 48 5.93 -1.45 8.47
CA HIS A 48 4.59 -1.05 8.90
C HIS A 48 3.52 -1.79 8.07
N ARG A 49 2.59 -2.46 8.77
CA ARG A 49 1.44 -3.11 8.17
C ARG A 49 0.24 -2.19 8.28
N ILE A 50 -0.11 -1.54 7.18
CA ILE A 50 -1.15 -0.52 7.14
C ILE A 50 -2.49 -1.24 7.01
N GLY A 51 -3.24 -1.32 8.11
CA GLY A 51 -4.53 -1.99 8.14
C GLY A 51 -5.64 -1.13 7.53
N VAL A 52 -6.79 -1.76 7.26
CA VAL A 52 -8.00 -1.06 6.78
C VAL A 52 -8.39 0.09 7.72
N ALA A 53 -8.26 -0.11 9.03
CA ALA A 53 -8.59 0.92 10.02
C ALA A 53 -7.65 2.14 9.93
N ASP A 54 -6.36 1.93 9.64
CA ASP A 54 -5.41 3.02 9.43
C ASP A 54 -5.77 3.80 8.17
N ILE A 55 -6.08 3.09 7.07
CA ILE A 55 -6.48 3.70 5.80
C ILE A 55 -7.73 4.58 5.97
N GLU A 56 -8.78 4.07 6.63
CA GLU A 56 -10.01 4.81 6.89
C GLU A 56 -9.76 6.00 7.84
N ALA A 57 -8.88 5.84 8.85
CA ALA A 57 -8.49 6.93 9.75
C ALA A 57 -7.74 8.05 9.03
N ILE A 58 -6.82 7.69 8.14
CA ILE A 58 -6.07 8.65 7.32
C ILE A 58 -7.00 9.33 6.33
N ALA A 59 -7.90 8.60 5.67
CA ALA A 59 -8.90 9.19 4.78
C ALA A 59 -9.74 10.24 5.52
N LYS A 60 -10.21 9.92 6.72
CA LYS A 60 -10.93 10.88 7.58
C LYS A 60 -10.06 12.07 7.97
N TYR A 61 -8.81 11.84 8.36
CA TYR A 61 -7.86 12.90 8.73
C TYR A 61 -7.63 13.88 7.57
N GLN A 62 -7.48 13.36 6.35
CA GLN A 62 -7.30 14.13 5.12
C GLN A 62 -8.63 14.69 4.57
N ASN A 63 -9.76 14.40 5.23
CA ASN A 63 -11.10 14.75 4.77
C ASN A 63 -11.40 14.26 3.33
N VAL A 64 -11.06 13.01 3.06
CA VAL A 64 -11.25 12.33 1.77
C VAL A 64 -12.31 11.24 1.90
N GLU A 65 -13.20 11.18 0.90
CA GLU A 65 -14.21 10.13 0.78
C GLU A 65 -13.90 9.22 -0.41
N PHE A 66 -13.97 7.91 -0.16
CA PHE A 66 -13.90 6.88 -1.20
C PHE A 66 -15.21 6.79 -1.98
N ARG A 67 -15.09 6.65 -3.30
CA ARG A 67 -16.21 6.45 -4.23
C ARG A 67 -15.90 5.25 -5.14
N PRO A 68 -16.93 4.53 -5.61
CA PRO A 68 -16.76 3.52 -6.63
C PRO A 68 -16.02 4.06 -7.85
N GLY A 69 -15.05 3.29 -8.35
CA GLY A 69 -14.20 3.64 -9.48
C GLY A 69 -12.93 4.42 -9.12
N ASP A 70 -12.70 4.72 -7.84
CA ASP A 70 -11.45 5.38 -7.41
C ASP A 70 -10.23 4.48 -7.62
N VAL A 71 -9.08 5.11 -7.86
CA VAL A 71 -7.76 4.46 -7.76
C VAL A 71 -7.16 4.82 -6.41
N LEU A 72 -7.00 3.83 -5.54
CA LEU A 72 -6.38 4.01 -4.22
C LEU A 72 -4.87 4.01 -4.36
N ILE A 73 -4.21 5.05 -3.87
CA ILE A 73 -2.77 5.20 -3.87
C ILE A 73 -2.30 5.32 -2.42
N VAL A 74 -1.43 4.42 -1.96
CA VAL A 74 -0.87 4.45 -0.60
C VAL A 74 0.60 4.86 -0.68
N ARG A 75 0.97 5.95 0.01
CA ARG A 75 2.34 6.46 0.06
C ARG A 75 3.01 6.11 1.39
N THR A 76 4.14 5.43 1.33
CA THR A 76 4.97 5.04 2.48
C THR A 76 6.33 5.74 2.51
N GLY A 77 6.69 6.45 1.44
CA GLY A 77 7.91 7.27 1.35
C GLY A 77 9.08 6.59 0.64
N GLU A 78 8.88 5.45 -0.01
CA GLU A 78 9.92 4.72 -0.73
C GLU A 78 10.49 5.52 -1.91
N THR A 79 9.65 6.28 -2.63
CA THR A 79 10.12 7.11 -3.74
C THR A 79 11.19 8.11 -3.31
N GLU A 80 11.06 8.72 -2.13
CA GLU A 80 12.05 9.69 -1.63
C GLU A 80 13.40 9.03 -1.32
N ILE A 81 13.38 7.79 -0.81
CA ILE A 81 14.59 7.00 -0.53
C ILE A 81 15.30 6.66 -1.85
N LEU A 82 14.53 6.26 -2.86
CA LEU A 82 15.03 5.96 -4.20
C LEU A 82 15.62 7.19 -4.90
N GLU A 83 14.92 8.34 -4.83
CA GLU A 83 15.37 9.60 -5.41
C GLU A 83 16.63 10.15 -4.73
N ALA A 84 16.78 9.96 -3.42
CA ALA A 84 17.99 10.34 -2.71
C ALA A 84 19.21 9.52 -3.17
N GLY A 85 19.01 8.25 -3.55
CA GLY A 85 20.00 7.44 -4.27
C GLY A 85 21.33 7.17 -3.52
N THR A 86 21.39 7.38 -2.21
CA THR A 86 22.63 7.18 -1.44
C THR A 86 22.76 5.74 -0.92
N PRO A 87 23.98 5.19 -0.77
CA PRO A 87 24.17 3.87 -0.16
C PRO A 87 23.59 3.75 1.25
N THR A 88 23.59 4.86 2.01
CA THR A 88 22.99 4.93 3.35
C THR A 88 21.47 4.81 3.30
N SER A 89 20.82 5.30 2.24
CA SER A 89 19.36 5.22 2.06
C SER A 89 18.85 3.78 2.03
N PHE A 90 19.67 2.83 1.57
CA PHE A 90 19.31 1.40 1.48
C PHE A 90 19.83 0.56 2.66
N ALA A 91 20.45 1.18 3.67
CA ALA A 91 21.07 0.44 4.77
C ALA A 91 20.06 -0.43 5.54
N LYS A 92 18.84 0.08 5.77
CA LYS A 92 17.77 -0.69 6.44
C LYS A 92 17.29 -1.88 5.59
N LEU A 93 17.13 -1.70 4.28
CA LEU A 93 16.75 -2.78 3.35
C LEU A 93 17.80 -3.91 3.32
N GLN A 94 19.08 -3.56 3.36
CA GLN A 94 20.18 -4.54 3.40
C GLN A 94 20.23 -5.34 4.71
N GLN A 95 19.79 -4.75 5.82
CA GLN A 95 19.78 -5.39 7.14
C GLN A 95 18.53 -6.26 7.37
N LYS A 96 17.37 -5.78 6.90
CA LYS A 96 16.08 -6.45 7.06
C LYS A 96 15.29 -6.32 5.78
N LEU A 97 14.85 -7.45 5.24
CA LEU A 97 13.99 -7.50 4.07
C LEU A 97 12.53 -7.20 4.47
N GLN A 98 12.31 -5.99 4.97
CA GLN A 98 11.03 -5.48 5.40
C GLN A 98 10.61 -4.30 4.52
N VAL A 99 9.35 -4.32 4.11
CA VAL A 99 8.74 -3.25 3.32
C VAL A 99 7.40 -2.94 3.95
N SER A 100 7.18 -1.66 4.23
CA SER A 100 5.92 -1.14 4.72
C SER A 100 4.92 -1.09 3.57
N GLY A 101 3.69 -1.48 3.84
CA GLY A 101 2.65 -1.57 2.82
C GLY A 101 1.31 -1.92 3.45
N VAL A 102 0.32 -2.14 2.60
CA VAL A 102 -1.02 -2.53 3.05
C VAL A 102 -0.99 -3.93 3.66
N GLU A 103 -1.75 -4.14 4.71
CA GLU A 103 -1.83 -5.43 5.37
C GLU A 103 -2.41 -6.52 4.43
N GLY A 104 -1.58 -7.52 4.10
CA GLY A 104 -1.89 -8.64 3.21
C GLY A 104 -2.78 -9.71 3.87
N ASN A 105 -4.02 -9.38 4.22
CA ASN A 105 -4.99 -10.31 4.78
C ASN A 105 -6.34 -10.27 4.04
N MET A 106 -7.23 -11.23 4.33
CA MET A 106 -8.53 -11.31 3.66
C MET A 106 -9.50 -10.18 4.03
N ALA A 107 -9.32 -9.50 5.16
CA ALA A 107 -10.14 -8.35 5.52
C ALA A 107 -9.86 -7.18 4.57
N THR A 108 -8.58 -6.92 4.26
CA THR A 108 -8.17 -5.92 3.27
C THR A 108 -8.71 -6.24 1.88
N VAL A 109 -8.59 -7.48 1.41
CA VAL A 109 -9.11 -7.87 0.08
C VAL A 109 -10.62 -7.63 -0.02
N LYS A 110 -11.38 -8.08 0.98
CA LYS A 110 -12.83 -7.86 1.04
C LYS A 110 -13.18 -6.37 1.08
N TRP A 111 -12.39 -5.57 1.79
CA TRP A 111 -12.61 -4.13 1.88
C TRP A 111 -12.36 -3.44 0.53
N LEU A 112 -11.25 -3.75 -0.14
CA LEU A 112 -10.94 -3.22 -1.48
C LEU A 112 -12.04 -3.54 -2.48
N TRP A 113 -12.52 -4.79 -2.46
CA TRP A 113 -13.64 -5.25 -3.28
C TRP A 113 -14.93 -4.47 -2.99
N ASN A 114 -15.33 -4.40 -1.72
CA ASN A 114 -16.59 -3.75 -1.32
C ASN A 114 -16.60 -2.24 -1.54
N LYS A 115 -15.43 -1.58 -1.57
CA LYS A 115 -15.30 -0.16 -1.91
C LYS A 115 -15.37 0.09 -3.42
N HIS A 116 -15.29 -0.95 -4.25
CA HIS A 116 -15.27 -0.87 -5.70
C HIS A 116 -14.17 0.06 -6.24
N PHE A 117 -12.96 -0.02 -5.68
CA PHE A 117 -11.81 0.64 -6.30
C PHE A 117 -11.60 0.08 -7.70
N ALA A 118 -11.21 0.92 -8.66
CA ALA A 118 -10.85 0.48 -10.01
C ALA A 118 -9.43 -0.10 -10.07
N ALA A 119 -8.53 0.38 -9.20
CA ALA A 119 -7.18 -0.11 -9.05
C ALA A 119 -6.59 0.29 -7.69
N VAL A 120 -5.49 -0.35 -7.33
CA VAL A 120 -4.66 0.02 -6.18
C VAL A 120 -3.20 0.22 -6.62
N ALA A 121 -2.52 1.16 -5.98
CA ALA A 121 -1.12 1.45 -6.22
C ALA A 121 -0.42 1.90 -4.93
N GLY A 122 0.90 1.80 -4.92
CA GLY A 122 1.73 2.35 -3.86
C GLY A 122 3.13 2.67 -4.40
N ASP A 123 3.90 3.42 -3.63
CA ASP A 123 5.28 3.77 -3.96
C ASP A 123 6.32 2.73 -3.50
N ALA A 124 5.91 1.81 -2.63
CA ALA A 124 6.74 0.71 -2.14
C ALA A 124 7.01 -0.36 -3.21
N MET A 125 8.03 -1.19 -2.98
CA MET A 125 8.40 -2.32 -3.86
C MET A 125 7.25 -3.30 -4.10
N ALA A 126 6.37 -3.46 -3.13
CA ALA A 126 5.09 -4.17 -3.26
C ALA A 126 4.00 -3.33 -2.62
N PHE A 127 2.76 -3.48 -3.10
CA PHE A 127 1.60 -2.81 -2.49
C PHE A 127 1.35 -3.30 -1.05
N GLU A 128 1.55 -4.60 -0.82
CA GLU A 128 1.41 -5.21 0.49
C GLU A 128 2.71 -5.16 1.31
N ALA A 129 2.57 -5.22 2.64
CA ALA A 129 3.72 -5.26 3.54
C ALA A 129 4.49 -6.59 3.41
N ILE A 130 5.82 -6.49 3.35
CA ILE A 130 6.75 -7.63 3.23
C ILE A 130 7.49 -7.82 4.56
N PRO A 131 7.68 -9.07 5.04
CA PRO A 131 7.23 -10.33 4.43
C PRO A 131 5.71 -10.51 4.53
N PRO A 132 5.08 -11.31 3.65
CA PRO A 132 3.70 -11.74 3.86
C PRO A 132 3.58 -12.48 5.19
N LEU A 133 2.39 -12.51 5.79
CA LEU A 133 2.13 -13.31 6.99
C LEU A 133 1.28 -14.52 6.66
N LYS A 134 1.48 -15.58 7.43
CA LYS A 134 0.55 -16.70 7.55
C LYS A 134 -0.65 -16.27 8.43
N GLU A 135 -1.67 -17.12 8.48
CA GLU A 135 -2.87 -16.88 9.32
C GLU A 135 -2.56 -16.82 10.82
N ASP A 136 -1.47 -17.45 11.27
CA ASP A 136 -0.97 -17.42 12.65
C ASP A 136 -0.11 -16.17 12.96
N GLY A 137 0.11 -15.29 11.97
CA GLY A 137 0.91 -14.07 12.11
C GLY A 137 2.41 -14.27 11.90
N GLU A 138 2.87 -15.49 11.61
CA GLU A 138 4.27 -15.75 11.31
C GLU A 138 4.64 -15.33 9.88
N PRO A 139 5.89 -14.88 9.62
CA PRO A 139 6.34 -14.60 8.26
C PRO A 139 6.15 -15.80 7.34
N ALA A 140 5.40 -15.60 6.26
CA ALA A 140 5.36 -16.50 5.12
C ALA A 140 6.58 -16.25 4.21
N GLY A 141 7.03 -17.30 3.51
CA GLY A 141 7.98 -17.13 2.41
C GLY A 141 7.36 -16.35 1.25
N PHE A 142 8.17 -15.96 0.26
CA PHE A 142 7.70 -15.24 -0.94
C PHE A 142 6.54 -15.92 -1.67
N GLU A 143 6.37 -17.24 -1.52
CA GLU A 143 5.21 -18.00 -2.03
C GLU A 143 3.85 -17.50 -1.52
N GLY A 144 3.82 -16.83 -0.36
CA GLY A 144 2.60 -16.24 0.21
C GLY A 144 2.03 -15.08 -0.62
N LEU A 145 2.88 -14.37 -1.38
CA LEU A 145 2.48 -13.22 -2.21
C LEU A 145 1.49 -13.64 -3.32
N GLY A 146 1.71 -14.82 -3.92
CA GLY A 146 0.91 -15.29 -5.06
C GLY A 146 -0.56 -15.62 -4.72
N LYS A 147 -0.87 -15.96 -3.46
CA LYS A 147 -2.25 -16.20 -3.03
C LYS A 147 -3.07 -14.91 -2.97
N TRP A 148 -2.41 -13.80 -2.69
CA TRP A 148 -3.04 -12.50 -2.52
C TRP A 148 -3.29 -11.82 -3.86
N THR A 149 -2.30 -11.83 -4.75
CA THR A 149 -2.45 -11.34 -6.13
C THR A 149 -3.55 -12.08 -6.88
N SER A 150 -3.63 -13.41 -6.70
CA SER A 150 -4.68 -14.26 -7.30
C SER A 150 -6.10 -13.94 -6.78
N SER A 151 -6.20 -13.34 -5.60
CA SER A 151 -7.49 -12.96 -5.01
C SER A 151 -7.94 -11.57 -5.44
N ILE A 152 -6.99 -10.70 -5.79
CA ILE A 152 -7.23 -9.37 -6.35
C ILE A 152 -7.55 -9.48 -7.84
N ASP A 153 -6.79 -10.26 -8.62
CA ASP A 153 -6.96 -10.36 -10.07
C ASP A 153 -8.19 -11.18 -10.50
N GLY A 154 -8.65 -12.12 -9.68
CA GLY A 154 -9.67 -13.11 -10.02
C GLY A 154 -11.09 -12.56 -10.23
N SER A 155 -11.34 -11.25 -10.09
CA SER A 155 -12.70 -10.70 -10.19
C SER A 155 -12.85 -9.22 -10.60
N PHE A 156 -11.81 -8.53 -11.09
CA PHE A 156 -12.03 -7.25 -11.80
C PHE A 156 -12.63 -7.47 -13.19
N ASP A 157 -13.80 -8.10 -13.26
CA ASP A 157 -14.63 -8.09 -14.48
C ASP A 157 -15.46 -6.81 -14.44
N VAL A 158 -14.92 -5.75 -15.07
CA VAL A 158 -15.66 -4.50 -15.29
C VAL A 158 -16.70 -4.76 -16.38
N GLN A 159 -17.79 -5.44 -16.05
CA GLN A 159 -19.00 -5.40 -16.85
C GLN A 159 -19.94 -4.36 -16.25
N SER A 160 -19.82 -3.15 -16.80
CA SER A 160 -20.88 -2.13 -16.80
C SER A 160 -21.84 -2.38 -17.95
#